data_AF-A0A929I286-F1
#
_entry.id   AF-A0A929I286-F1
#
_cell.length_a   1.000
_cell.length_b   1.000
_cell.length_c   1.000
_cell.angle_alpha   90.00
_cell.angle_beta   90.00
_cell.angle_gamma   90.00
#
_symmetry.space_group_name_H-M   'P 1'
#
loop_
_entity.id
_entity.type
_entity.pdbx_description
1 polymer ?
#
loop_
_entity_poly.entity_id
_entity_poly.type
_entity_poly.pdbx_seq_one_letter_code
_entity_poly.pdbx_strand_id
1 'polypeptide(L)'
;EFHSLSWLAKTPEAALKGIRKVVADIVEDMQHTGETVPAPIAGKHYSGKFIIRIPPEIHRKLAIQAAESGVSLNRLASSKLSQ
;
A
#
# COMPACT_ATOMS: atom_id res chain seq x y z
N GLU A 1 9.57 4.46 1.08
CA GLU A 1 8.97 5.19 2.24
C GLU A 1 9.94 5.29 3.39
N PHE A 2 9.82 6.36 4.16
CA PHE A 2 10.58 6.61 5.38
C PHE A 2 9.64 6.66 6.59
N HIS A 3 9.30 5.49 7.13
CA HIS A 3 8.22 5.30 8.12
C HIS A 3 8.40 6.04 9.45
N SER A 4 9.62 6.46 9.78
CA SER A 4 9.94 7.12 11.05
C SER A 4 10.12 8.64 10.93
N LEU A 5 9.98 9.23 9.73
CA LEU A 5 10.16 10.66 9.53
C LEU A 5 8.87 11.42 9.75
N SER A 6 8.96 12.49 10.54
CA SER A 6 7.86 13.43 10.76
C SER A 6 8.40 14.85 10.87
N TRP A 7 7.57 15.82 10.51
CA TRP A 7 7.88 17.23 10.65
C TRP A 7 6.61 18.01 11.03
N LEU A 8 6.62 18.60 12.22
CA LEU A 8 5.48 19.36 12.75
C LEU A 8 5.64 20.85 12.44
N ALA A 9 4.58 21.46 11.92
CA ALA A 9 4.54 22.90 11.70
C ALA A 9 3.11 23.45 11.87
N LYS A 10 3.00 24.77 12.06
CA LYS A 10 1.73 25.46 12.27
C LYS A 10 0.85 25.53 11.01
N THR A 11 1.44 25.38 9.82
CA THR A 11 0.71 25.39 8.54
C THR A 11 1.06 24.17 7.70
N PRO A 12 0.15 23.70 6.84
CA PRO A 12 0.40 22.58 5.92
C PRO A 12 1.61 22.82 5.01
N GLU A 13 1.79 24.04 4.50
CA GLU A 13 2.89 24.39 3.59
C GLU A 13 4.24 24.30 4.29
N ALA A 14 4.31 24.77 5.54
CA ALA A 14 5.51 24.68 6.35
C ALA A 14 5.83 23.23 6.74
N ALA A 15 4.79 22.42 7.02
CA ALA A 15 4.95 21.01 7.31
C ALA A 15 5.51 20.25 6.10
N LEU A 16 4.94 20.49 4.91
CA LEU A 16 5.37 19.88 3.66
C LEU A 16 6.79 20.32 3.27
N LYS A 17 7.12 21.60 3.41
CA LYS A 17 8.47 22.10 3.13
C LYS A 17 9.50 21.47 4.06
N GLY A 18 9.17 21.35 5.35
CA GLY A 18 10.05 20.77 6.35
C GLY A 18 10.32 19.29 6.13
N ILE A 19 9.27 18.48 5.94
CA ILE A 19 9.45 17.04 5.71
C ILE A 19 10.26 16.76 4.43
N ARG A 20 10.10 17.56 3.38
CA ARG A 20 10.90 17.45 2.14
C ARG A 20 12.39 17.70 2.38
N LYS A 21 12.73 18.65 3.26
CA LYS A 21 14.12 18.91 3.64
C LYS A 21 14.70 17.72 4.41
N VAL A 22 13.99 17.24 5.43
CA VAL A 22 14.44 16.07 6.23
C VAL A 22 14.68 14.85 5.35
N VAL A 23 13.79 14.57 4.39
CA VAL A 23 13.97 13.46 3.45
C VAL A 23 15.22 13.66 2.59
N ALA A 24 15.50 14.88 2.11
CA ALA A 24 16.70 15.16 1.33
C ALA A 24 17.98 14.93 2.14
N ASP A 25 18.02 15.47 3.37
CA ASP A 25 19.16 15.35 4.27
C ASP A 25 19.47 13.87 4.59
N ILE A 26 18.44 13.04 4.78
CA ILE A 26 18.61 11.60 5.06
C ILE A 26 19.02 10.82 3.82
N VAL A 27 18.48 11.17 2.65
CA VAL A 27 18.91 10.52 1.40
C VAL A 27 20.39 10.79 1.14
N GLU A 28 20.86 12.01 1.42
CA GLU A 28 22.29 12.35 1.32
C GLU A 28 23.12 11.55 2.33
N ASP A 29 22.70 11.49 3.60
CA ASP A 29 23.39 10.70 4.64
C ASP A 29 23.46 9.20 4.27
N MET A 30 22.35 8.62 3.82
CA MET A 30 22.30 7.22 3.36
C MET A 30 23.25 6.96 2.19
N GLN A 31 23.37 7.92 1.25
CA GLN A 31 24.31 7.80 0.13
C GLN A 31 25.77 7.85 0.61
N HIS A 32 26.07 8.64 1.64
CA HIS A 32 27.40 8.74 2.23
C HIS A 32 27.78 7.49 3.05
N THR A 33 26.82 6.89 3.77
CA THR A 33 27.05 5.67 4.56
C THR A 33 26.99 4.38 3.72
N GLY A 34 26.58 4.48 2.45
CA GLY A 34 26.42 3.33 1.55
C GLY A 34 25.12 2.55 1.79
N GLU A 35 24.16 3.13 2.51
CA GLU A 35 22.85 2.56 2.74
C GLU A 35 21.95 2.69 1.50
N THR A 36 21.04 1.72 1.33
CA THR A 36 20.14 1.70 0.17
C THR A 36 18.90 2.56 0.43
N VAL A 37 18.72 3.60 -0.37
CA VAL A 37 17.51 4.44 -0.33
C VAL A 37 16.27 3.61 -0.70
N PRO A 38 15.19 3.65 0.11
CA PRO A 38 14.01 2.85 -0.16
C PRO A 38 13.28 3.32 -1.42
N ALA A 39 12.89 2.37 -2.27
CA ALA A 39 12.14 2.67 -3.49
C ALA A 39 10.79 3.35 -3.17
N PRO A 40 10.35 4.35 -3.98
CA PRO A 40 9.03 4.96 -3.85
C PRO A 40 7.91 3.92 -4.01
N ILE A 41 6.87 3.99 -3.16
CA ILE A 41 5.68 3.13 -3.35
C ILE A 41 4.98 3.44 -4.68
N ALA A 42 4.93 4.70 -5.09
CA ALA A 42 4.29 5.14 -6.33
C ALA A 42 4.90 4.51 -7.59
N GLY A 43 6.16 4.06 -7.53
CA GLY A 43 6.83 3.40 -8.65
C GLY A 43 6.66 1.87 -8.69
N LYS A 44 5.97 1.29 -7.70
CA LYS A 44 5.77 -0.16 -7.66
C LYS A 44 4.75 -0.60 -8.71
N HIS A 45 5.12 -1.61 -9.48
CA HIS A 45 4.19 -2.29 -10.37
C HIS A 45 3.34 -3.28 -9.55
N TYR A 46 2.03 -3.12 -9.58
CA TYR A 46 1.09 -4.01 -8.89
C TYR A 46 0.43 -4.94 -9.91
N SER A 47 0.65 -6.25 -9.75
CA SER A 47 0.13 -7.26 -10.68
C SER A 47 -1.38 -7.50 -10.54
N GLY A 48 -2.02 -6.98 -9.49
CA GLY A 48 -3.40 -7.28 -9.13
C GLY A 48 -3.63 -8.71 -8.60
N LYS A 49 -2.61 -9.57 -8.60
CA LYS A 49 -2.69 -10.93 -8.06
C LYS A 49 -2.21 -10.95 -6.62
N PHE A 50 -3.07 -11.41 -5.73
CA PHE A 50 -2.72 -11.64 -4.34
C PHE A 50 -3.48 -12.87 -3.83
N ILE A 51 -2.81 -13.68 -3.00
CA ILE A 51 -3.36 -14.93 -2.47
C ILE A 51 -3.76 -14.65 -1.03
N ILE A 52 -5.06 -14.82 -0.74
CA ILE A 52 -5.60 -14.65 0.61
C ILE A 52 -5.91 -16.03 1.18
N ARG A 53 -5.48 -16.27 2.42
CA ARG A 53 -5.96 -17.42 3.20
C ARG A 53 -7.20 -17.00 3.98
N ILE A 54 -8.30 -17.72 3.79
CA ILE A 54 -9.55 -17.52 4.53
C ILE A 54 -9.99 -18.83 5.18
N PRO A 55 -10.73 -18.78 6.30
CA PRO A 55 -11.35 -19.96 6.88
C PRO A 55 -12.29 -20.69 5.90
N PRO A 56 -12.41 -22.03 5.99
CA PRO A 56 -13.25 -22.83 5.08
C PRO A 56 -14.71 -22.38 5.02
N GLU A 57 -15.27 -21.92 6.13
CA GLU A 57 -16.64 -21.44 6.24
C GLU A 57 -16.88 -20.17 5.42
N ILE A 58 -15.90 -19.26 5.39
CA ILE A 58 -15.96 -18.04 4.57
C ILE A 58 -15.84 -18.42 3.09
N HIS A 59 -14.92 -19.33 2.76
CA HIS A 59 -14.77 -19.82 1.40
C HIS A 59 -16.06 -20.45 0.88
N ARG A 60 -16.70 -21.32 1.68
CA ARG A 60 -17.98 -21.95 1.34
C ARG A 60 -19.07 -20.91 1.08
N LYS A 61 -19.20 -19.92 1.97
CA LYS A 61 -20.20 -18.86 1.83
C LYS A 61 -20.02 -18.06 0.54
N LEU A 62 -18.77 -17.68 0.23
CA LEU A 62 -18.47 -16.94 -1.00
C LEU A 62 -18.69 -17.78 -2.26
N ALA A 63 -18.38 -19.08 -2.22
CA ALA A 63 -18.61 -20.00 -3.33
C ALA A 63 -20.11 -20.15 -3.64
N ILE A 64 -20.94 -20.27 -2.61
CA ILE A 64 -22.41 -20.33 -2.78
C ILE A 64 -22.93 -19.03 -3.39
N GLN A 65 -22.55 -17.87 -2.84
CA GLN A 65 -22.98 -16.57 -3.36
C GLN A 65 -22.57 -16.35 -4.83
N ALA A 66 -21.37 -16.79 -5.20
CA ALA A 66 -20.87 -16.69 -6.56
C ALA A 66 -21.70 -17.57 -7.52
N ALA A 67 -22.03 -18.79 -7.10
CA ALA A 67 -22.87 -19.71 -7.86
C ALA A 67 -24.30 -19.19 -8.03
N GLU A 68 -24.92 -18.69 -6.96
CA GLU A 68 -26.26 -18.06 -7.00
C GLU A 68 -26.31 -16.85 -7.93
N SER A 69 -25.21 -16.09 -8.00
CA SER A 69 -25.08 -14.91 -8.85
C SER A 69 -24.59 -15.24 -10.27
N GLY A 70 -24.30 -16.51 -10.59
CA GLY A 70 -23.78 -16.92 -11.89
C GLY A 70 -22.41 -16.32 -12.25
N VAL A 71 -21.57 -16.00 -11.26
CA VAL A 71 -20.24 -15.40 -11.46
C VAL A 71 -19.13 -16.24 -10.85
N SER A 72 -17.89 -16.02 -11.29
CA SER A 72 -16.74 -16.66 -10.63
C SER A 72 -16.49 -16.05 -9.25
N LEU A 73 -15.87 -16.85 -8.38
CA LEU A 73 -15.46 -16.41 -7.05
C LEU A 73 -14.55 -15.17 -7.10
N ASN A 74 -13.62 -15.13 -8.06
CA ASN A 74 -12.75 -13.98 -8.29
C ASN A 74 -13.55 -12.74 -8.69
N ARG A 75 -14.57 -12.88 -9.55
CA ARG A 75 -15.43 -11.76 -9.96
C ARG A 75 -16.24 -11.20 -8.79
N LEU A 76 -16.77 -12.07 -7.94
CA LEU A 76 -17.47 -11.67 -6.71
C LEU A 76 -16.52 -10.93 -5.76
N ALA A 77 -15.31 -11.44 -5.58
CA ALA A 77 -14.29 -10.81 -4.72
C ALA A 77 -13.86 -9.44 -5.27
N SER A 78 -13.56 -9.34 -6.57
CA SER A 78 -13.20 -8.08 -7.22
C SER A 78 -14.28 -7.02 -7.06
N SER A 79 -15.56 -7.37 -7.24
CA SER A 79 -16.69 -6.46 -7.06
C SER A 79 -16.78 -5.90 -5.63
N LYS A 80 -16.52 -6.75 -4.62
CA LYS A 80 -16.51 -6.32 -3.22
C LYS A 80 -15.29 -5.46 -2.85
N LEU A 81 -14.15 -5.67 -3.51
CA LEU A 81 -12.92 -4.91 -3.26
C LEU A 81 -12.90 -3.54 -3.95
N SER A 82 -13.75 -3.34 -4.96
CA SER A 82 -13.87 -2.07 -5.69
C SER A 82 -14.88 -1.09 -5.10
N GLN A 83 -15.57 -1.48 -4.01
CA GLN A 83 -16.48 -0.63 -3.24
C GLN A 83 -15.73 -0.01 -2.06
#